data_AF-A0A1E3VN25-F1
#
_entry.id   AF-A0A1E3VN25-F1
#
_cell.length_a   1.000
_cell.length_b   1.000
_cell.length_c   1.000
_cell.angle_alpha   90.00
_cell.angle_beta   90.00
_cell.angle_gamma   90.00
#
_symmetry.space_group_name_H-M   'P 1'
#
loop_
_entity.id
_entity.type
_entity.pdbx_description
1 polymer ?
#
loop_
_entity_poly.entity_id
_entity_poly.type
_entity_poly.pdbx_seq_one_letter_code
_entity_poly.pdbx_strand_id
1 'polypeptide(L)'
;MAPGNSFGTITVNGAFSMAAASTFEVEVDAAGNHDKVVVNGTVNLTGATLKVLAADGAYRNSTDYVIIANDGTDSVKGKFGSVFTNLAFLIPTVDYAGGTGNDVVLNLERNATLFQDVAQTKNQKAVAGALDEFPTNNPLFLAVLNQTADGARQASMRCRARSTRRWQARSWTTAAMRARRCWAA
;
A
#
# COMPACT_ATOMS: atom_id res chain seq x y z
N MET A 1 -4.32 7.93 19.81
CA MET A 1 -5.26 8.66 18.93
C MET A 1 -5.18 7.96 17.59
N ALA A 2 -6.29 7.48 17.06
CA ALA A 2 -6.36 6.91 15.72
C ALA A 2 -7.40 7.71 14.95
N PRO A 3 -7.05 8.35 13.83
CA PRO A 3 -8.01 8.71 12.78
C PRO A 3 -8.45 7.42 12.08
N GLY A 4 -9.64 7.29 11.49
CA GLY A 4 -10.75 8.22 11.47
C GLY A 4 -11.57 8.27 10.18
N ASN A 5 -11.40 7.37 9.19
CA ASN A 5 -12.17 7.38 7.91
C ASN A 5 -12.11 8.73 7.14
N SER A 6 -11.23 9.64 7.55
CA SER A 6 -11.08 10.99 7.04
C SER A 6 -9.62 11.35 7.24
N PHE A 7 -8.96 11.71 6.14
CA PHE A 7 -7.62 12.25 6.16
C PHE A 7 -7.58 13.48 7.07
N GLY A 8 -6.88 13.37 8.18
CA GLY A 8 -6.83 14.33 9.25
C GLY A 8 -5.59 15.21 9.19
N THR A 9 -5.69 16.42 9.72
CA THR A 9 -4.52 17.24 10.05
C THR A 9 -4.52 17.54 11.54
N ILE A 10 -3.40 17.26 12.20
CA ILE A 10 -3.17 17.59 13.61
C ILE A 10 -2.08 18.64 13.68
N THR A 11 -2.29 19.72 14.44
CA THR A 11 -1.26 20.74 14.69
C THR A 11 -0.71 20.60 16.11
N VAL A 12 0.63 20.58 16.22
CA VAL A 12 1.36 20.54 17.49
C VAL A 12 2.11 21.85 17.66
N ASN A 13 1.69 22.67 18.63
CA ASN A 13 2.36 23.92 18.99
C ASN A 13 3.42 23.66 20.08
N GLY A 14 4.52 23.03 19.69
CA GLY A 14 5.59 22.64 20.59
C GLY A 14 6.42 21.48 20.05
N ALA A 15 7.24 20.87 20.89
CA ALA A 15 8.05 19.72 20.50
C ALA A 15 7.18 18.48 20.23
N PHE A 16 7.37 17.86 19.07
CA PHE A 16 6.81 16.55 18.74
C PHE A 16 7.89 15.48 18.95
N SER A 17 7.61 14.48 19.77
CA SER A 17 8.59 13.42 20.09
C SER A 17 7.94 12.06 20.16
N MET A 18 8.53 11.09 19.45
CA MET A 18 8.03 9.71 19.35
C MET A 18 9.14 8.73 19.70
N ALA A 19 8.93 7.93 20.76
CA ALA A 19 9.91 6.97 21.26
C ALA A 19 9.73 5.57 20.66
N ALA A 20 10.70 4.67 20.85
CA ALA A 20 10.67 3.32 20.27
C ALA A 20 9.43 2.47 20.61
N ALA A 21 8.79 2.71 21.75
CA ALA A 21 7.54 2.04 22.14
C ALA A 21 6.28 2.70 21.55
N SER A 22 6.43 3.80 20.82
CA SER A 22 5.33 4.55 20.20
C SER A 22 5.08 4.08 18.76
N THR A 23 3.82 4.15 18.35
CA THR A 23 3.40 3.91 16.96
C THR A 23 2.78 5.20 16.39
N PHE A 24 3.28 5.64 15.24
CA PHE A 24 2.67 6.66 14.41
C PHE A 24 1.87 5.97 13.30
N GLU A 25 0.56 6.15 13.28
CA GLU A 25 -0.32 5.58 12.26
C GLU A 25 -0.78 6.70 11.32
N VAL A 26 -0.75 6.43 10.00
CA VAL A 26 -1.18 7.38 8.96
C VAL A 26 -2.05 6.68 7.92
N GLU A 27 -3.22 7.25 7.63
CA GLU A 27 -4.08 6.86 6.51
C GLU A 27 -3.64 7.58 5.23
N VAL A 28 -3.55 6.86 4.10
CA VAL A 28 -3.19 7.42 2.78
C VAL A 28 -4.02 6.81 1.65
N ASP A 29 -4.13 7.49 0.51
CA ASP A 29 -4.74 6.92 -0.70
C ASP A 29 -3.90 7.12 -1.98
N ALA A 30 -4.32 6.45 -3.04
CA ALA A 30 -3.67 6.51 -4.35
C ALA A 30 -3.78 7.88 -5.05
N ALA A 31 -4.70 8.75 -4.62
CA ALA A 31 -4.86 10.10 -5.15
C ALA A 31 -3.89 11.11 -4.49
N GLY A 32 -3.19 10.71 -3.44
CA GLY A 32 -2.26 11.56 -2.70
C GLY A 32 -2.86 12.17 -1.42
N ASN A 33 -4.09 11.82 -1.06
CA ASN A 33 -4.68 12.26 0.20
C ASN A 33 -4.07 11.48 1.36
N HIS A 34 -3.85 12.14 2.50
CA HIS A 34 -3.18 11.54 3.64
C HIS A 34 -3.44 12.27 4.95
N ASP A 35 -3.27 11.54 6.05
CA ASP A 35 -3.07 12.12 7.38
C ASP A 35 -1.76 12.90 7.45
N LYS A 36 -1.78 14.02 8.17
CA LYS A 36 -0.62 14.88 8.35
C LYS A 36 -0.55 15.46 9.76
N VAL A 37 0.67 15.54 10.30
CA VAL A 37 0.95 16.32 11.51
C VAL A 37 1.74 17.57 11.13
N VAL A 38 1.26 18.74 11.51
CA VAL A 38 2.00 20.00 11.41
C VAL A 38 2.64 20.28 12.76
N VAL A 39 3.96 20.50 12.79
CA VAL A 39 4.72 20.73 14.02
C VAL A 39 5.33 22.12 13.99
N ASN A 40 4.93 22.96 14.94
CA ASN A 40 5.45 24.31 15.14
C ASN A 40 6.49 24.28 16.29
N GLY A 41 7.53 23.48 16.12
CA GLY A 41 8.54 23.17 17.12
C GLY A 41 9.43 22.01 16.68
N THR A 42 10.27 21.48 17.57
CA THR A 42 11.23 20.44 17.17
C THR A 42 10.58 19.08 16.92
N VAL A 43 11.03 18.36 15.89
CA VAL A 43 10.63 16.97 15.61
C VAL A 43 11.74 16.00 16.04
N ASN A 44 11.44 15.10 17.00
CA ASN A 44 12.37 14.06 17.47
C ASN A 44 11.77 12.65 17.31
N LEU A 45 12.36 11.82 16.46
CA LEU A 45 11.95 10.43 16.23
C LEU A 45 13.04 9.49 16.76
N THR A 46 12.78 8.84 17.89
CA THR A 46 13.76 7.98 18.57
C THR A 46 13.39 6.50 18.45
N GLY A 47 13.20 6.05 17.20
CA GLY A 47 12.99 4.63 16.88
C GLY A 47 11.54 4.16 16.89
N ALA A 48 10.56 5.09 16.92
CA ALA A 48 9.15 4.76 16.85
C ALA A 48 8.78 3.94 15.60
N THR A 49 7.64 3.25 15.65
CA THR A 49 7.11 2.50 14.50
C THR A 49 6.20 3.39 13.66
N LEU A 50 6.41 3.45 12.34
CA LEU A 50 5.46 4.03 11.39
C LEU A 50 4.59 2.92 10.79
N LYS A 51 3.27 3.04 10.94
CA LYS A 51 2.27 2.13 10.38
C LYS A 51 1.42 2.87 9.34
N VAL A 52 1.57 2.48 8.09
CA VAL A 52 0.85 3.07 6.96
C VAL A 52 -0.40 2.24 6.66
N LEU A 53 -1.56 2.88 6.76
CA LEU A 53 -2.86 2.36 6.36
C LEU A 53 -3.20 2.92 4.97
N ALA A 54 -2.66 2.27 3.95
CA ALA A 54 -2.95 2.61 2.56
C ALA A 54 -4.35 2.06 2.18
N ALA A 55 -5.22 2.95 1.72
CA ALA A 55 -6.51 2.59 1.15
C ALA A 55 -6.30 1.87 -0.20
N ASP A 56 -7.22 0.97 -0.54
CA ASP A 56 -7.25 0.33 -1.85
C ASP A 56 -7.37 1.40 -2.95
N GLY A 57 -6.47 1.39 -3.93
CA GLY A 57 -6.48 2.36 -5.02
C GLY A 57 -5.34 2.14 -5.99
N ALA A 58 -5.45 2.68 -7.20
CA ALA A 58 -4.44 2.53 -8.24
C ALA A 58 -3.23 3.45 -8.00
N TYR A 59 -2.32 3.04 -7.12
CA TYR A 59 -1.09 3.79 -6.85
C TYR A 59 -0.23 3.90 -8.11
N ARG A 60 0.39 5.07 -8.28
CA ARG A 60 1.44 5.30 -9.27
C ARG A 60 2.67 4.45 -8.92
N ASN A 61 3.67 4.41 -9.79
CA ASN A 61 4.94 3.73 -9.49
C ASN A 61 5.58 4.25 -8.20
N SER A 62 5.35 5.52 -7.90
CA SER A 62 5.75 6.20 -6.67
C SER A 62 4.74 7.31 -6.37
N THR A 63 4.36 7.42 -5.09
CA THR A 63 3.54 8.51 -4.55
C THR A 63 4.12 9.01 -3.24
N ASP A 64 4.25 10.34 -3.10
CA ASP A 64 4.79 11.00 -1.92
C ASP A 64 3.69 11.61 -1.04
N TYR A 65 3.90 11.58 0.28
CA TYR A 65 3.00 12.07 1.32
C TYR A 65 3.80 12.79 2.40
N VAL A 66 3.50 14.07 2.66
CA VAL A 66 4.12 14.82 3.77
C VAL A 66 3.38 14.48 5.05
N ILE A 67 3.84 13.45 5.75
CA ILE A 67 3.16 12.92 6.95
C ILE A 67 3.50 13.72 8.22
N ILE A 68 4.66 14.38 8.24
CA ILE A 68 5.00 15.38 9.26
C ILE A 68 5.55 16.60 8.53
N ALA A 69 4.81 17.71 8.58
CA ALA A 69 5.25 19.02 8.13
C ALA A 69 5.92 19.74 9.31
N ASN A 70 7.21 20.01 9.19
CA ASN A 70 8.00 20.72 10.18
C ASN A 70 8.14 22.18 9.76
N ASP A 71 7.29 23.05 10.32
CA ASP A 71 7.15 24.46 9.90
C ASP A 71 8.39 25.31 10.28
N GLY A 72 9.27 24.78 11.13
CA GLY A 72 10.52 25.43 11.52
C GLY A 72 11.61 25.38 10.46
N THR A 73 12.82 25.78 10.83
CA THR A 73 14.04 25.60 10.02
C THR A 73 14.95 24.50 10.57
N ASP A 74 14.58 23.94 11.73
CA ASP A 74 15.33 22.86 12.34
C ASP A 74 15.10 21.55 11.59
N SER A 75 16.14 20.73 11.54
CA SER A 75 16.10 19.39 10.96
C SER A 75 15.33 18.42 11.85
N VAL A 76 14.64 17.46 11.26
CA VAL A 76 14.11 16.30 11.97
C VAL A 76 15.26 15.53 12.62
N LYS A 77 15.17 15.29 13.94
CA LYS A 77 16.17 14.54 14.68
C LYS A 77 15.79 13.07 14.78
N GLY A 78 16.69 12.18 14.35
CA GLY A 78 16.47 10.74 14.39
C GLY A 78 15.52 10.27 13.28
N LYS A 79 15.01 9.04 13.41
CA LYS A 79 14.22 8.34 12.39
C LYS A 79 13.20 7.40 13.04
N PHE A 80 12.21 6.98 12.27
CA PHE A 80 11.43 5.79 12.62
C PHE A 80 12.35 4.57 12.66
N GLY A 81 12.13 3.69 13.64
CA GLY A 81 12.89 2.45 13.79
C GLY A 81 12.39 1.33 12.88
N SER A 82 11.09 1.37 12.55
CA SER A 82 10.45 0.44 11.63
C SER A 82 9.34 1.14 10.85
N VAL A 83 9.09 0.70 9.62
CA VAL A 83 8.06 1.24 8.74
C VAL A 83 7.31 0.07 8.10
N PHE A 84 5.98 0.07 8.23
CA PHE A 84 5.11 -0.98 7.71
C PHE A 84 3.98 -0.40 6.88
N THR A 85 3.51 -1.15 5.89
CA THR A 85 2.28 -0.87 5.14
C THR A 85 1.37 -2.11 5.14
N ASN A 86 0.06 -1.90 5.09
CA ASN A 86 -0.95 -2.95 4.99
C ASN A 86 -1.06 -3.58 3.59
N LEU A 87 -0.58 -2.93 2.52
CA LEU A 87 -0.66 -3.43 1.14
C LEU A 87 0.60 -4.18 0.72
N ALA A 88 0.43 -5.39 0.18
CA ALA A 88 1.53 -6.32 -0.08
C ALA A 88 2.43 -5.93 -1.28
N PHE A 89 1.92 -5.07 -2.16
CA PHE A 89 2.59 -4.67 -3.41
C PHE A 89 3.21 -3.27 -3.33
N LEU A 90 3.27 -2.69 -2.12
CA LEU A 90 3.91 -1.41 -1.86
C LEU A 90 5.12 -1.60 -0.93
N ILE A 91 6.19 -0.86 -1.19
CA ILE A 91 7.32 -0.68 -0.27
C ILE A 91 7.26 0.76 0.25
N PRO A 92 7.13 0.96 1.57
CA PRO A 92 7.21 2.29 2.16
C PRO A 92 8.68 2.68 2.42
N THR A 93 9.05 3.89 2.01
CA THR A 93 10.32 4.55 2.38
C THR A 93 10.04 5.93 2.97
N VAL A 94 10.98 6.48 3.72
CA VAL A 94 10.80 7.79 4.38
C VAL A 94 12.02 8.66 4.16
N ASP A 95 11.77 9.85 3.61
CA ASP A 95 12.72 10.96 3.58
C ASP A 95 12.46 11.88 4.79
N TYR A 96 13.53 12.26 5.49
CA TYR A 96 13.47 13.11 6.69
C TYR A 96 13.98 14.53 6.43
N ALA A 97 14.31 14.84 5.17
CA ALA A 97 14.69 16.15 4.68
C ALA A 97 13.90 16.51 3.41
N GLY A 98 12.72 15.90 3.23
CA GLY A 98 11.87 16.13 2.07
C GLY A 98 11.04 17.40 2.21
N GLY A 99 10.05 17.56 1.33
CA GLY A 99 9.10 18.69 1.37
C GLY A 99 9.83 20.03 1.24
N THR A 100 9.79 20.87 2.27
CA THR A 100 10.52 22.15 2.33
C THR A 100 12.00 22.03 2.69
N GLY A 101 12.53 20.80 2.84
CA GLY A 101 13.94 20.52 3.16
C GLY A 101 14.16 19.96 4.58
N ASN A 102 13.09 19.88 5.37
CA ASN A 102 13.11 19.43 6.76
C ASN A 102 11.80 18.72 7.17
N ASP A 103 11.01 18.26 6.20
CA ASP A 103 9.79 17.51 6.45
C ASP A 103 10.05 15.99 6.49
N VAL A 104 9.12 15.26 7.10
CA VAL A 104 9.07 13.80 6.99
C VAL A 104 8.09 13.41 5.88
N VAL A 105 8.65 12.92 4.78
CA VAL A 105 7.93 12.52 3.58
C VAL A 105 7.94 11.00 3.49
N LEU A 106 6.75 10.40 3.56
CA LEU A 106 6.53 9.01 3.23
C LEU A 106 6.42 8.87 1.72
N ASN A 107 7.17 7.95 1.16
CA ASN A 107 7.07 7.54 -0.22
C ASN A 107 6.58 6.09 -0.28
N LEU A 108 5.55 5.85 -1.10
CA LEU A 108 5.06 4.51 -1.39
C LEU A 108 5.42 4.15 -2.83
N GLU A 109 6.35 3.21 -2.98
CA GLU A 109 6.71 2.66 -4.29
C GLU A 109 6.03 1.33 -4.53
N ARG A 110 5.74 1.08 -5.81
CA ARG A 110 5.37 -0.27 -6.24
C ARG A 110 6.56 -1.18 -6.17
N ASN A 111 6.41 -2.29 -5.47
CA ASN A 111 7.47 -3.28 -5.34
C ASN A 111 7.48 -4.25 -6.54
N ALA A 112 8.56 -5.03 -6.66
CA ALA A 112 8.71 -6.07 -7.67
C ALA A 112 8.02 -7.40 -7.30
N THR A 113 7.19 -7.41 -6.25
CA THR A 113 6.50 -8.63 -5.78
C THR A 113 5.47 -9.04 -6.82
N LEU A 114 5.59 -10.26 -7.32
CA LEU A 114 4.63 -10.83 -8.27
C LEU A 114 3.42 -11.36 -7.51
N PHE A 115 2.26 -11.47 -8.17
CA PHE A 115 1.08 -12.06 -7.54
C PHE A 115 1.36 -13.49 -7.07
N GLN A 116 2.21 -14.22 -7.80
CA GLN A 116 2.59 -15.58 -7.44
C GLN A 116 3.38 -15.68 -6.12
N ASP A 117 4.07 -14.62 -5.69
CA ASP A 117 4.89 -14.62 -4.47
C ASP A 117 4.03 -14.61 -3.21
N VAL A 118 2.84 -14.01 -3.28
CA VAL A 118 1.87 -14.00 -2.18
C VAL A 118 0.92 -15.21 -2.19
N ALA A 119 0.92 -16.01 -3.27
CA ALA A 119 0.06 -17.18 -3.44
C ALA A 119 0.56 -18.42 -2.67
N GLN A 120 -0.35 -19.11 -1.96
CA GLN A 120 0.03 -20.24 -1.09
C GLN A 120 -0.24 -21.60 -1.74
N THR A 121 -1.36 -21.77 -2.44
CA THR A 121 -1.75 -23.05 -3.05
C THR A 121 -1.30 -23.16 -4.51
N LYS A 122 -1.13 -24.39 -5.03
CA LYS A 122 -0.79 -24.63 -6.45
C LYS A 122 -1.76 -23.93 -7.42
N ASN A 123 -3.05 -23.96 -7.09
CA ASN A 123 -4.08 -23.30 -7.90
C ASN A 123 -3.98 -21.77 -7.83
N GLN A 124 -3.70 -21.20 -6.67
CA GLN A 124 -3.46 -19.75 -6.54
C GLN A 124 -2.23 -19.33 -7.34
N LYS A 125 -1.12 -20.07 -7.26
CA LYS A 125 0.09 -19.78 -8.02
C LYS A 125 -0.15 -19.82 -9.53
N ALA A 126 -0.93 -20.80 -10.03
CA ALA A 126 -1.27 -20.87 -11.46
C ALA A 126 -2.13 -19.70 -11.94
N VAL A 127 -3.10 -19.24 -11.13
CA VAL A 127 -3.93 -18.06 -11.46
C VAL A 127 -3.13 -16.77 -11.34
N ALA A 128 -2.30 -16.66 -10.31
CA ALA A 128 -1.45 -15.51 -10.06
C ALA A 128 -0.40 -15.32 -11.16
N GLY A 129 0.31 -16.39 -11.55
CA GLY A 129 1.23 -16.33 -12.69
C GLY A 129 0.53 -15.95 -14.00
N ALA A 130 -0.69 -16.43 -14.24
CA ALA A 130 -1.47 -16.01 -15.40
C ALA A 130 -1.93 -14.54 -15.33
N LEU A 131 -2.07 -13.96 -14.13
CA LEU A 131 -2.35 -12.53 -13.93
C LEU A 131 -1.08 -11.69 -14.10
N ASP A 132 0.08 -12.18 -13.65
CA ASP A 132 1.38 -11.52 -13.79
C ASP A 132 1.75 -11.32 -15.28
N GLU A 133 1.23 -12.16 -16.19
CA GLU A 133 1.41 -12.02 -17.65
C GLU A 133 0.53 -10.93 -18.29
N PHE A 134 -0.45 -10.36 -17.57
CA PHE A 134 -1.33 -9.34 -18.14
C PHE A 134 -0.61 -7.99 -18.23
N PRO A 135 -0.93 -7.16 -19.23
CA PRO A 135 -0.46 -5.77 -19.27
C PRO A 135 -0.82 -5.04 -17.96
N THR A 136 0.09 -4.20 -17.47
CA THR A 136 -0.06 -3.50 -16.18
C THR A 136 -1.23 -2.51 -16.14
N ASN A 137 -1.76 -2.11 -17.30
CA ASN A 137 -2.96 -1.30 -17.44
C ASN A 137 -4.26 -2.13 -17.51
N ASN A 138 -4.17 -3.46 -17.41
CA ASN A 138 -5.35 -4.30 -17.47
C ASN A 138 -6.19 -4.17 -16.18
N PRO A 139 -7.52 -3.99 -16.28
CA PRO A 139 -8.39 -3.89 -15.10
C PRO A 139 -8.29 -5.07 -14.12
N LEU A 140 -8.06 -6.29 -14.63
CA LEU A 140 -7.90 -7.48 -13.78
C LEU A 140 -6.56 -7.50 -13.04
N PHE A 141 -5.52 -7.01 -13.71
CA PHE A 141 -4.21 -6.81 -13.07
C PHE A 141 -4.35 -5.78 -11.95
N LEU A 142 -4.88 -4.60 -12.27
CA LEU A 142 -5.07 -3.50 -11.31
C LEU A 142 -5.97 -3.87 -10.13
N ALA A 143 -7.00 -4.70 -10.33
CA ALA A 143 -7.91 -5.11 -9.26
C ALA A 143 -7.25 -6.01 -8.19
N VAL A 144 -6.24 -6.79 -8.56
CA VAL A 144 -5.50 -7.66 -7.61
C VAL A 144 -4.32 -6.91 -6.99
N LEU A 145 -3.78 -5.95 -7.74
CA LEU A 145 -2.62 -5.16 -7.39
C LEU A 145 -2.78 -4.27 -6.16
N ASN A 146 -4.01 -3.83 -5.94
CA ASN A 146 -4.34 -2.88 -4.88
C ASN A 146 -4.98 -3.61 -3.70
N GLN A 147 -4.47 -4.79 -3.35
CA GLN A 147 -5.01 -5.65 -2.30
C GLN A 147 -3.92 -6.01 -1.28
N THR A 148 -4.37 -6.36 -0.08
CA THR A 148 -3.53 -7.07 0.89
C THR A 148 -3.13 -8.44 0.34
N ALA A 149 -2.11 -9.08 0.93
CA ALA A 149 -1.73 -10.44 0.54
C ALA A 149 -2.92 -11.42 0.66
N ASP A 150 -3.76 -11.28 1.69
CA ASP A 150 -4.97 -12.08 1.86
C ASP A 150 -6.07 -11.74 0.86
N GLY A 151 -6.26 -10.46 0.54
CA GLY A 151 -7.17 -10.02 -0.52
C GLY A 151 -6.79 -10.62 -1.88
N ALA A 152 -5.51 -10.56 -2.24
CA ALA A 152 -4.98 -11.16 -3.47
C ALA A 152 -5.17 -12.68 -3.52
N ARG A 153 -4.97 -13.38 -2.38
CA ARG A 153 -5.25 -14.83 -2.24
C ARG A 153 -6.73 -15.15 -2.40
N GLN A 154 -7.63 -14.33 -1.87
CA GLN A 154 -9.07 -14.53 -2.00
C GLN A 154 -9.56 -14.25 -3.43
N ALA A 155 -9.03 -13.21 -4.08
CA ALA A 155 -9.33 -12.88 -5.47
C ALA A 155 -9.03 -14.05 -6.42
N SER A 156 -7.88 -14.70 -6.23
CA SER A 156 -7.51 -15.90 -6.99
C SER A 156 -8.38 -17.13 -6.66
N MET A 157 -8.96 -17.23 -5.46
CA MET A 157 -9.94 -18.29 -5.13
C MET A 157 -11.32 -18.06 -5.79
N ARG A 158 -11.81 -16.83 -5.91
CA ARG A 158 -13.14 -16.54 -6.51
C ARG A 158 -13.23 -16.94 -7.98
N CYS A 159 -12.11 -16.91 -8.72
CA CYS A 159 -12.02 -17.48 -10.07
C CYS A 159 -12.36 -18.98 -10.11
N ARG A 160 -12.10 -19.75 -9.04
CA ARG A 160 -12.43 -21.19 -8.98
C ARG A 160 -13.94 -21.43 -8.86
N ALA A 161 -14.68 -20.62 -8.12
CA ALA A 161 -16.09 -20.90 -7.80
C ALA A 161 -17.04 -20.75 -9.01
N ARG A 162 -16.77 -19.81 -9.92
CA ARG A 162 -17.54 -19.65 -11.18
C ARG A 162 -17.18 -20.70 -12.23
N SER A 163 -16.08 -21.43 -12.01
CA SER A 163 -15.56 -22.40 -12.96
C SER A 163 -16.29 -23.75 -12.88
N THR A 164 -16.60 -24.29 -11.71
CA THR A 164 -17.08 -25.68 -11.63
C THR A 164 -18.49 -25.95 -12.19
N ARG A 165 -19.32 -24.93 -12.50
CA ARG A 165 -20.67 -25.12 -13.08
C ARG A 165 -20.77 -25.02 -14.61
N ARG A 166 -19.72 -24.62 -15.33
CA ARG A 166 -19.77 -24.40 -16.81
C ARG A 166 -18.61 -25.04 -17.60
N TRP A 167 -17.87 -25.97 -16.99
CA TRP A 167 -16.58 -26.44 -17.54
C TRP A 167 -16.61 -27.66 -18.45
N GLN A 168 -17.79 -28.18 -18.79
CA GLN A 168 -17.90 -29.36 -19.68
C GLN A 168 -18.08 -29.06 -21.17
N ALA A 169 -18.17 -27.78 -21.61
CA ALA A 169 -18.71 -27.53 -22.95
C ALA A 169 -17.78 -26.91 -24.03
N ARG A 170 -16.57 -26.37 -23.75
CA ARG A 170 -15.70 -25.85 -24.83
C ARG A 170 -14.21 -25.92 -24.52
N SER A 171 -13.42 -26.43 -25.47
CA SER A 171 -11.95 -26.45 -25.47
C SER A 171 -11.40 -25.03 -25.61
N TRP A 172 -10.84 -24.50 -24.51
CA TRP A 172 -10.09 -23.25 -24.51
C TRP A 172 -8.70 -23.52 -23.93
N THR A 173 -7.68 -23.29 -24.74
CA THR A 173 -6.32 -23.87 -24.61
C THR A 173 -5.36 -23.08 -23.72
N THR A 174 -5.73 -21.90 -23.20
CA THR A 174 -4.82 -21.07 -22.39
C THR A 174 -5.43 -20.56 -21.09
N ALA A 175 -4.60 -20.45 -20.06
CA ALA A 175 -4.95 -19.95 -18.73
C ALA A 175 -5.49 -18.50 -18.76
N ALA A 176 -4.92 -17.66 -19.64
CA ALA A 176 -5.36 -16.27 -19.86
C ALA A 176 -6.83 -16.15 -20.32
N MET A 177 -7.32 -17.07 -21.17
CA MET A 177 -8.73 -17.10 -21.57
C MET A 177 -9.67 -17.50 -20.42
N ARG A 178 -9.19 -18.34 -19.49
CA ARG A 178 -9.94 -18.80 -18.32
C ARG A 178 -10.07 -17.71 -17.26
N ALA A 179 -9.03 -16.89 -17.07
CA ALA A 179 -9.04 -15.72 -16.18
C ALA A 179 -10.03 -14.65 -16.65
N ARG A 180 -10.05 -14.32 -17.96
CA ARG A 180 -10.95 -13.31 -18.55
C ARG A 180 -12.44 -13.57 -18.29
N ARG A 181 -12.90 -14.83 -18.29
CA ARG A 181 -14.31 -15.18 -18.05
C ARG A 181 -14.70 -15.19 -16.57
N CYS A 182 -13.75 -15.24 -15.64
CA CYS A 182 -14.05 -15.29 -14.21
C CYS A 182 -14.52 -13.95 -13.63
N TRP A 183 -14.15 -12.85 -14.27
CA TRP A 183 -14.35 -11.48 -13.74
C TRP A 183 -15.25 -10.58 -14.61
N ALA A 184 -15.71 -11.07 -15.77
CA ALA A 184 -16.62 -10.34 -16.65
C ALA A 184 -18.12 -10.48 -16.27
N ALA A 185 -18.43 -10.91 -15.04
CA ALA A 185 -19.79 -11.17 -14.58
C ALA A 185 -19.92 -11.03 -13.06
#